data_AF-A0A973YGM0-F1
#
_entry.id   AF-A0A973YGM0-F1
#
_cell.length_a   1.000
_cell.length_b   1.000
_cell.length_c   1.000
_cell.angle_alpha   90.00
_cell.angle_beta   90.00
_cell.angle_gamma   90.00
#
_symmetry.space_group_name_H-M   'P 1'
#
loop_
_entity.id
_entity.type
_entity.pdbx_description
1 polymer ?
#
loop_
_entity_poly.entity_id
_entity_poly.type
_entity_poly.pdbx_seq_one_letter_code
_entity_poly.pdbx_strand_id
1 'polypeptide(L)'
;DRLLLLLQSFTGYAETALGGRAVPPARGTGPGMSAGLTARRFWSTMLRLGTLCQQLQHQVGHLGTLHELTAGVPSPRMWTVDKDCRKEIPTQQSPPHLLGSLDSSQPRAGPGLAQGTRSVPTQTPGCPLGSCDTCSSAQASLREVGRAITSLCQSQNIPSALSKFQEVLEDSTGRRSLSAMDMSYWALEQSRDLSRINKHLQELLQQVNPVKAELEEMRKQKEELRKQVEDISQKLQAEKETREQQQRKAKQSLKAKHKEHLEAVARLEQDKGDLQRGTELLGHSPCVSPELTKTTLLEELRTTMVAQSQVLELEKKVQMLTGQRDSLDQELSATSTELEKEKARVESVLLHEESLQAKQRVLLQHLDRLDQEREELQARLGEAEEGRAQLAEQLEQSQEQSGKQLRAQQLQANSSQLKEQAQELRNRERLLVFFPELHVPTETQFESSGNLTEDMENQLQANSIRMEVLEQENARLRAALAKVKAAAQQGVLK
;
A
#
# COMPACT_ATOMS: atom_id res chain seq x y z
N ASP A 1 -5.26 0.14 37.84
CA ASP A 1 -4.41 1.13 38.54
C ASP A 1 -3.15 1.53 37.78
N ARG A 2 -2.12 0.67 37.62
CA ARG A 2 -0.84 1.04 36.97
C ARG A 2 -1.00 1.78 35.62
N LEU A 3 -1.92 1.33 34.75
CA LEU A 3 -2.22 2.01 33.49
C LEU A 3 -2.84 3.41 33.67
N LEU A 4 -3.68 3.62 34.69
CA LEU A 4 -4.28 4.93 34.97
C LEU A 4 -3.24 5.92 35.50
N LEU A 5 -2.30 5.46 36.33
CA LEU A 5 -1.16 6.25 36.78
C LEU A 5 -0.28 6.69 35.61
N LEU A 6 0.00 5.79 34.65
CA LEU A 6 0.72 6.11 33.41
C LEU A 6 -0.05 7.13 32.55
N LEU A 7 -1.34 6.93 32.32
CA LEU A 7 -2.17 7.87 31.56
C LEU A 7 -2.20 9.26 32.23
N GLN A 8 -2.29 9.31 33.57
CA GLN A 8 -2.26 10.57 34.33
C GLN A 8 -0.89 11.26 34.27
N SER A 9 0.22 10.53 34.42
CA SER A 9 1.56 11.13 34.35
C SER A 9 1.91 11.65 32.94
N PHE A 10 1.58 10.90 31.89
CA PHE A 10 1.71 11.38 30.51
C PHE A 10 0.78 12.56 30.21
N THR A 11 -0.44 12.57 30.76
CA THR A 11 -1.35 13.73 30.62
C THR A 11 -0.75 14.97 31.27
N GLY A 12 -0.22 14.87 32.49
CA GLY A 12 0.42 16.00 33.18
C GLY A 12 1.69 16.50 32.47
N TYR A 13 2.50 15.58 31.92
CA TYR A 13 3.66 15.95 31.10
C TYR A 13 3.24 16.70 29.82
N ALA A 14 2.24 16.19 29.10
CA ALA A 14 1.74 16.82 27.87
C ALA A 14 1.02 18.15 28.13
N GLU A 15 0.26 18.28 29.23
CA GLU A 15 -0.33 19.55 29.69
C GLU A 15 0.76 20.58 30.05
N THR A 16 1.93 20.14 30.53
CA THR A 16 3.08 21.01 30.79
C THR A 16 3.78 21.43 29.49
N ALA A 17 3.98 20.49 28.56
CA ALA A 17 4.61 20.73 27.26
C ALA A 17 3.80 21.64 26.33
N LEU A 18 2.47 21.66 26.49
CA LEU A 18 1.53 22.51 25.73
C LEU A 18 1.55 24.01 26.11
N GLY A 19 2.47 24.45 26.98
CA GLY A 19 2.62 25.85 27.38
C GLY A 19 1.88 26.18 28.68
N GLY A 20 2.54 25.94 29.81
CA GLY A 20 1.93 26.15 31.13
C GLY A 20 1.70 27.61 31.50
N ARG A 21 0.43 28.06 31.53
CA ARG A 21 0.01 29.11 32.46
C ARG A 21 -0.22 28.45 33.82
N ALA A 22 0.63 28.76 34.80
CA ALA A 22 0.56 28.17 36.13
C ALA A 22 -0.75 28.54 36.86
N VAL A 23 -1.72 27.63 36.82
CA VAL A 23 -2.73 27.47 37.87
C VAL A 23 -2.13 26.52 38.91
N PRO A 24 -2.28 26.74 40.23
CA PRO A 24 -1.71 25.85 41.23
C PRO A 24 -2.19 24.40 41.05
N PRO A 25 -1.40 23.39 41.42
CA PRO A 25 -1.89 22.02 41.46
C PRO A 25 -3.11 21.97 42.38
N ALA A 26 -4.28 21.65 41.80
CA ALA A 26 -5.49 21.49 42.57
C ALA A 26 -5.25 20.44 43.66
N ARG A 27 -5.54 20.79 44.92
CA ARG A 27 -5.19 19.99 46.10
C ARG A 27 -5.58 18.52 45.89
N GLY A 28 -4.65 17.62 46.25
CA GLY A 28 -4.62 16.20 45.87
C GLY A 28 -5.99 15.58 45.64
N THR A 29 -6.35 15.43 44.37
CA THR A 29 -7.67 14.92 43.97
C THR A 29 -7.72 13.41 44.24
N GLY A 30 -8.64 13.01 45.12
CA GLY A 30 -8.67 11.67 45.72
C GLY A 30 -9.02 10.50 44.78
N PRO A 31 -9.06 9.27 45.32
CA PRO A 31 -9.26 8.04 44.55
C PRO A 31 -10.71 7.91 44.04
N GLY A 32 -11.02 8.58 42.92
CA GLY A 32 -12.38 8.60 42.36
C GLY A 32 -12.52 8.94 40.87
N MET A 33 -11.43 9.15 40.12
CA MET A 33 -11.55 9.34 38.67
C MET A 33 -11.83 8.02 37.96
N SER A 34 -12.98 7.92 37.28
CA SER A 34 -13.31 6.73 36.48
C SER A 34 -12.30 6.53 35.35
N ALA A 35 -12.02 5.27 35.00
CA ALA A 35 -11.04 4.93 33.99
C ALA A 35 -11.31 5.61 32.63
N GLY A 36 -12.59 5.72 32.25
CA GLY A 36 -13.02 6.41 31.04
C GLY A 36 -12.75 7.91 31.04
N LEU A 37 -12.89 8.61 32.18
CA LEU A 37 -12.55 10.04 32.27
C LEU A 37 -11.04 10.26 32.16
N THR A 38 -10.24 9.43 32.82
CA THR A 38 -8.77 9.48 32.72
C THR A 38 -8.30 9.22 31.28
N ALA A 39 -8.83 8.17 30.62
CA ALA A 39 -8.50 7.87 29.23
C ALA A 39 -8.96 8.96 28.26
N ARG A 40 -10.17 9.51 28.43
CA ARG A 40 -10.70 10.61 27.60
C ARG A 40 -9.84 11.88 27.73
N ARG A 41 -9.38 12.21 28.95
CA ARG A 41 -8.49 13.37 29.17
C ARG A 41 -7.13 13.15 28.50
N PHE A 42 -6.52 11.98 28.69
CA PHE A 42 -5.26 11.61 28.01
C PHE A 42 -5.37 11.78 26.49
N TRP A 43 -6.36 11.16 25.84
CA TRP A 43 -6.51 11.26 24.39
C TRP A 43 -6.80 12.69 23.92
N SER A 44 -7.60 13.46 24.67
CA SER A 44 -7.85 14.88 24.37
C SER A 44 -6.58 15.74 24.47
N THR A 45 -5.68 15.45 25.41
CA THR A 45 -4.40 16.16 25.55
C THR A 45 -3.41 15.73 24.48
N MET A 46 -3.35 14.43 24.14
CA MET A 46 -2.50 13.93 23.05
C MET A 46 -2.92 14.47 21.68
N LEU A 47 -4.22 14.63 21.41
CA LEU A 47 -4.73 15.30 20.20
C LEU A 47 -4.28 16.76 20.11
N ARG A 48 -4.30 17.50 21.22
CA ARG A 48 -3.80 18.88 21.30
C ARG A 48 -2.29 18.95 21.07
N LEU A 49 -1.53 18.01 21.62
CA LEU A 49 -0.09 17.91 21.38
C LEU A 49 0.21 17.59 19.91
N GLY A 50 -0.54 16.67 19.30
CA GLY A 50 -0.44 16.35 17.87
C GLY A 50 -0.70 17.55 16.96
N THR A 51 -1.77 18.31 17.22
CA THR A 51 -2.08 19.53 16.45
C THR A 51 -1.01 20.62 16.61
N LEU A 52 -0.39 20.77 17.79
CA LEU A 52 0.73 21.68 18.00
C LEU A 52 2.01 21.23 17.26
N CYS A 53 2.32 19.94 17.28
CA CYS A 53 3.43 19.38 16.48
C CYS A 53 3.20 19.59 14.97
N GLN A 54 1.98 19.41 14.48
CA GLN A 54 1.62 19.61 13.08
C GLN A 54 1.70 21.10 12.68
N GLN A 55 1.25 22.02 13.54
CA GLN A 55 1.41 23.46 13.33
C GLN A 55 2.89 23.88 13.26
N LEU A 56 3.75 23.33 14.13
CA LEU A 56 5.20 23.56 14.08
C LEU A 56 5.83 23.02 12.78
N GLN A 57 5.41 21.84 12.31
CA GLN A 57 5.86 21.29 11.02
C GLN A 57 5.47 22.19 9.84
N HIS A 58 4.24 22.72 9.82
CA HIS A 58 3.82 23.67 8.78
C HIS A 58 4.57 25.01 8.86
N GLN A 59 4.89 25.52 10.06
CA GLN A 59 5.71 26.73 10.20
C GLN A 59 7.15 26.52 9.72
N VAL A 60 7.78 25.39 10.05
CA VAL A 60 9.11 25.03 9.53
C VAL A 60 9.11 24.90 8.00
N GLY A 61 8.03 24.36 7.42
CA GLY A 61 7.83 24.30 5.97
C GLY A 61 7.61 25.66 5.28
N HIS A 62 7.33 26.73 6.03
CA HIS A 62 7.04 28.06 5.47
C HIS A 62 8.12 29.12 5.78
N LEU A 63 9.05 28.85 6.70
CA LEU A 63 10.12 29.78 7.09
C LEU A 63 11.45 29.56 6.35
N GLY A 64 11.42 28.94 5.16
CA GLY A 64 12.59 28.75 4.30
C GLY A 64 13.12 30.02 3.61
N THR A 65 12.63 31.22 3.98
CA THR A 65 12.97 32.48 3.30
C THR A 65 13.00 33.67 4.26
N LEU A 66 13.84 33.59 5.30
CA LEU A 66 14.50 34.77 5.90
C LEU A 66 15.73 34.33 6.71
N HIS A 67 16.87 34.94 6.43
CA HIS A 67 18.09 34.79 7.24
C HIS A 67 18.22 35.98 8.19
N GLU A 68 18.90 35.78 9.33
CA GLU A 68 19.22 36.79 10.35
C GLU A 68 18.04 37.62 10.92
N LEU A 69 17.59 37.27 12.13
CA LEU A 69 18.09 37.95 13.34
C LEU A 69 17.65 37.25 14.65
N THR A 70 18.30 37.68 15.74
CA THR A 70 18.04 37.34 17.15
C THR A 70 18.45 35.94 17.63
N ALA A 71 19.25 35.92 18.70
CA ALA A 71 19.82 34.71 19.27
C ALA A 71 19.12 34.26 20.57
N GLY A 72 19.15 32.95 20.84
CA GLY A 72 18.99 32.38 22.18
C GLY A 72 17.70 31.60 22.45
N VAL A 73 17.74 30.28 22.27
CA VAL A 73 17.15 29.23 23.14
C VAL A 73 17.61 27.85 22.60
N PRO A 74 17.80 26.80 23.44
CA PRO A 74 18.41 25.54 22.99
C PRO A 74 17.45 24.62 22.22
N SER A 75 17.96 23.95 21.18
CA SER A 75 17.22 22.90 20.46
C SER A 75 17.02 21.64 21.32
N PRO A 76 15.81 21.04 21.37
CA PRO A 76 15.57 19.80 22.11
C PRO A 76 16.32 18.61 21.53
N ARG A 77 17.28 18.06 22.29
CA ARG A 77 17.93 16.79 21.95
C ARG A 77 16.93 15.64 22.06
N MET A 78 16.50 15.09 20.93
CA MET A 78 15.76 13.82 20.92
C MET A 78 16.73 12.67 21.25
N TRP A 79 16.35 11.81 22.20
CA TRP A 79 17.24 10.78 22.74
C TRP A 79 17.37 9.59 21.78
N THR A 80 18.55 9.41 21.19
CA THR A 80 18.98 8.10 20.69
C THR A 80 19.36 7.22 21.87
N VAL A 81 18.62 6.14 22.10
CA VAL A 81 18.97 5.16 23.13
C VAL A 81 20.11 4.28 22.59
N ASP A 82 21.33 4.53 23.07
CA ASP A 82 22.45 3.63 22.86
C ASP A 82 22.13 2.24 23.40
N LYS A 83 22.45 1.22 22.60
CA LYS A 83 22.24 -0.19 22.95
C LYS A 83 23.54 -0.96 22.87
N ASP A 84 24.54 -0.45 23.60
CA ASP A 84 25.82 -1.12 23.77
C ASP A 84 25.62 -2.44 24.55
N CYS A 85 26.04 -3.55 23.94
CA CYS A 85 25.96 -4.92 24.47
C CYS A 85 27.17 -5.73 24.00
N ARG A 86 28.35 -5.18 24.27
CA ARG A 86 29.69 -5.75 24.09
C ARG A 86 29.77 -7.22 24.56
N LYS A 87 30.15 -8.13 23.65
CA LYS A 87 30.53 -9.53 23.94
C LYS A 87 31.68 -10.00 23.02
N GLU A 88 32.93 -9.93 23.49
CA GLU A 88 33.98 -10.91 23.16
C GLU A 88 33.74 -12.21 24.00
N ILE A 89 34.42 -13.37 23.94
CA ILE A 89 35.70 -13.97 23.45
C ILE A 89 35.34 -15.44 23.04
N PRO A 90 36.01 -16.20 22.12
CA PRO A 90 37.36 -16.04 21.51
C PRO A 90 37.45 -16.20 19.96
N THR A 91 38.69 -16.06 19.47
CA THR A 91 39.26 -16.52 18.19
C THR A 91 39.28 -18.06 18.00
N GLN A 92 39.12 -18.54 16.76
CA GLN A 92 39.74 -19.77 16.22
C GLN A 92 40.30 -19.43 14.83
N GLN A 93 41.60 -19.55 14.52
CA GLN A 93 42.45 -20.76 14.42
C GLN A 93 42.11 -21.68 13.23
N SER A 94 42.63 -21.33 12.05
CA SER A 94 42.91 -22.29 10.97
C SER A 94 44.15 -23.13 11.34
N PRO A 95 44.14 -24.46 11.11
CA PRO A 95 45.06 -25.05 10.11
C PRO A 95 44.46 -26.33 9.46
N PRO A 96 45.24 -27.20 8.75
CA PRO A 96 45.97 -26.94 7.52
C PRO A 96 45.63 -27.95 6.39
N HIS A 97 46.43 -27.95 5.33
CA HIS A 97 46.43 -28.81 4.13
C HIS A 97 46.04 -30.30 4.30
N LEU A 98 45.43 -30.86 3.25
CA LEU A 98 45.86 -32.15 2.65
C LEU A 98 45.49 -32.23 1.15
N LEU A 99 46.10 -33.19 0.42
CA LEU A 99 46.02 -33.30 -1.05
C LEU A 99 44.87 -34.21 -1.53
N GLY A 100 44.36 -33.90 -2.73
CA GLY A 100 43.66 -34.81 -3.63
C GLY A 100 44.04 -34.46 -5.08
N SER A 101 44.26 -35.45 -5.95
CA SER A 101 44.88 -35.27 -7.28
C SER A 101 44.39 -36.31 -8.31
N LEU A 102 44.85 -36.18 -9.56
CA LEU A 102 44.46 -36.90 -10.80
C LEU A 102 43.08 -36.47 -11.35
N ASP A 103 42.85 -36.38 -12.67
CA ASP A 103 43.70 -36.56 -13.86
C ASP A 103 43.28 -35.51 -14.92
N SER A 104 44.15 -34.82 -15.66
CA SER A 104 45.20 -35.23 -16.62
C SER A 104 44.72 -35.26 -18.08
N SER A 105 45.13 -34.23 -18.84
CA SER A 105 45.29 -34.25 -20.30
C SER A 105 46.23 -33.10 -20.68
N GLN A 106 47.40 -33.41 -21.25
CA GLN A 106 48.38 -32.43 -21.73
C GLN A 106 48.77 -32.80 -23.18
N PRO A 107 49.32 -31.85 -23.96
CA PRO A 107 50.59 -32.18 -24.61
C PRO A 107 51.71 -31.14 -24.32
N ARG A 108 52.96 -31.62 -24.42
CA ARG A 108 54.19 -30.90 -24.04
C ARG A 108 54.71 -29.96 -25.13
N ALA A 109 55.37 -28.89 -24.70
CA ALA A 109 56.64 -28.43 -25.27
C ALA A 109 57.63 -28.06 -24.13
N GLY A 110 58.93 -28.01 -24.44
CA GLY A 110 60.03 -27.94 -23.47
C GLY A 110 60.40 -26.54 -22.93
N PRO A 111 61.39 -26.45 -22.04
CA PRO A 111 61.56 -25.31 -21.13
C PRO A 111 62.49 -24.20 -21.65
N GLY A 112 62.22 -22.97 -21.23
CA GLY A 112 63.14 -21.84 -21.33
C GLY A 112 63.13 -21.01 -20.05
N LEU A 113 64.31 -20.79 -19.45
CA LEU A 113 64.49 -19.75 -18.44
C LEU A 113 64.44 -18.39 -19.14
N ALA A 114 63.33 -17.67 -18.99
CA ALA A 114 63.23 -16.25 -19.33
C ALA A 114 63.39 -15.42 -18.06
N GLN A 115 64.33 -14.48 -18.07
CA GLN A 115 64.53 -13.54 -16.97
C GLN A 115 63.30 -12.65 -16.77
N GLY A 116 63.10 -12.13 -15.55
CA GLY A 116 62.04 -11.18 -15.27
C GLY A 116 62.18 -9.91 -16.12
N THR A 117 61.43 -9.85 -17.22
CA THR A 117 61.36 -8.68 -18.08
C THR A 117 60.74 -7.52 -17.30
N ARG A 118 61.57 -6.54 -16.94
CA ARG A 118 61.09 -5.20 -16.60
C ARG A 118 60.13 -4.76 -17.71
N SER A 119 58.95 -4.27 -17.34
CA SER A 119 58.03 -3.62 -18.28
C SER A 119 58.65 -2.33 -18.80
N VAL A 120 59.49 -2.42 -19.82
CA VAL A 120 60.05 -1.27 -20.54
C VAL A 120 58.89 -0.54 -21.21
N PRO A 121 58.60 0.73 -20.89
CA PRO A 121 57.55 1.48 -21.56
C PRO A 121 57.96 1.70 -23.01
N THR A 122 57.39 0.91 -23.92
CA THR A 122 57.62 1.05 -25.36
C THR A 122 56.79 2.23 -25.86
N GLN A 123 57.24 3.45 -25.55
CA GLN A 123 56.64 4.67 -26.09
C GLN A 123 56.96 4.77 -27.58
N THR A 124 56.08 4.22 -28.41
CA THR A 124 56.06 4.51 -29.84
C THR A 124 55.70 5.99 -30.03
N PRO A 125 56.61 6.84 -30.55
CA PRO A 125 56.26 8.23 -30.86
C PRO A 125 55.33 8.21 -32.08
N GLY A 126 54.03 8.42 -31.84
CA GLY A 126 53.01 8.30 -32.90
C GLY A 126 51.63 7.84 -32.43
N CYS A 127 51.48 7.35 -31.20
CA CYS A 127 50.14 7.10 -30.64
C CYS A 127 49.45 8.45 -30.30
N PRO A 128 48.26 8.77 -30.85
CA PRO A 128 47.52 9.97 -30.47
C PRO A 128 47.07 9.87 -29.01
N LEU A 129 46.95 11.02 -28.33
CA LEU A 129 46.55 11.14 -26.91
C LEU A 129 45.05 10.87 -26.66
N GLY A 130 44.44 9.97 -27.43
CA GLY A 130 43.06 9.53 -27.27
C GLY A 130 42.94 8.28 -26.39
N SER A 131 41.77 8.09 -25.77
CA SER A 131 41.45 6.85 -25.07
C SER A 131 41.23 5.71 -26.07
N CYS A 132 41.98 4.62 -25.92
CA CYS A 132 41.82 3.39 -26.71
C CYS A 132 40.35 2.94 -26.75
N ASP A 133 39.86 2.44 -27.88
CA ASP A 133 38.45 2.13 -28.09
C ASP A 133 37.87 1.15 -27.07
N THR A 134 38.67 0.20 -26.58
CA THR A 134 38.25 -0.72 -25.50
C THR A 134 38.05 0.00 -24.17
N CYS A 135 38.91 0.97 -23.83
CA CYS A 135 38.75 1.84 -22.67
C CYS A 135 37.55 2.80 -22.84
N SER A 136 37.39 3.37 -24.03
CA SER A 136 36.26 4.23 -24.38
C SER A 136 34.92 3.50 -24.26
N SER A 137 34.85 2.26 -24.76
CA SER A 137 33.68 1.38 -24.62
C SER A 137 33.43 0.98 -23.17
N ALA A 138 34.46 0.59 -22.41
CA ALA A 138 34.31 0.23 -21.00
C ALA A 138 33.80 1.42 -20.16
N GLN A 139 34.27 2.64 -20.43
CA GLN A 139 33.79 3.86 -19.77
C GLN A 139 32.38 4.26 -20.24
N ALA A 140 31.96 3.90 -21.46
CA ALA A 140 30.58 4.10 -21.91
C ALA A 140 29.62 3.17 -21.13
N SER A 141 29.93 1.87 -21.04
CA SER A 141 29.15 0.90 -20.27
C SER A 141 29.12 1.21 -18.77
N LEU A 142 30.24 1.70 -18.20
CA LEU A 142 30.29 2.13 -16.79
C LEU A 142 29.34 3.31 -16.52
N ARG A 143 29.29 4.30 -17.44
CA ARG A 143 28.33 5.42 -17.37
C ARG A 143 26.88 4.97 -17.53
N GLU A 144 26.62 4.00 -18.41
CA GLU A 144 25.29 3.42 -18.61
C GLU A 144 24.77 2.67 -17.38
N VAL A 145 25.57 1.75 -16.83
CA VAL A 145 25.25 1.03 -15.59
C VAL A 145 25.09 2.01 -14.41
N GLY A 146 25.92 3.05 -14.36
CA GLY A 146 25.78 4.10 -13.34
C GLY A 146 24.48 4.88 -13.45
N ARG A 147 24.06 5.30 -14.65
CA ARG A 147 22.75 5.93 -14.86
C ARG A 147 21.59 5.01 -14.48
N ALA A 148 21.68 3.72 -14.79
CA ALA A 148 20.67 2.74 -14.38
C ALA A 148 20.56 2.61 -12.84
N ILE A 149 21.69 2.60 -12.14
CA ILE A 149 21.73 2.57 -10.66
C ILE A 149 21.18 3.87 -10.06
N THR A 150 21.54 5.03 -10.62
CA THR A 150 21.00 6.33 -10.20
C THR A 150 19.48 6.43 -10.44
N SER A 151 18.99 5.98 -11.59
CA SER A 151 17.56 5.90 -11.89
C SER A 151 16.81 4.95 -10.95
N LEU A 152 17.39 3.79 -10.63
CA LEU A 152 16.82 2.86 -9.65
C LEU A 152 16.73 3.51 -8.27
N CYS A 153 17.80 4.14 -7.79
CA CYS A 153 17.80 4.92 -6.54
C CYS A 153 16.69 5.98 -6.53
N GLN A 154 16.60 6.80 -7.58
CA GLN A 154 15.56 7.83 -7.72
C GLN A 154 14.14 7.23 -7.68
N SER A 155 13.89 6.13 -8.41
CA SER A 155 12.57 5.46 -8.44
C SER A 155 12.12 4.95 -7.07
N GLN A 156 13.07 4.59 -6.19
CA GLN A 156 12.81 4.11 -4.83
C GLN A 156 12.96 5.22 -3.76
N ASN A 157 13.13 6.48 -4.17
CA ASN A 157 13.43 7.63 -3.29
C ASN A 157 14.68 7.44 -2.40
N ILE A 158 15.65 6.63 -2.84
CA ILE A 158 16.93 6.41 -2.16
C ILE A 158 17.92 7.50 -2.62
N PRO A 159 18.63 8.17 -1.70
CA PRO A 159 19.67 9.13 -2.09
C PRO A 159 20.84 8.41 -2.79
N SER A 160 21.02 8.68 -4.09
CA SER A 160 22.19 8.27 -4.87
C SER A 160 23.36 9.22 -4.60
N ALA A 161 24.55 8.66 -4.33
CA ALA A 161 25.80 9.40 -4.30
C ALA A 161 26.44 9.48 -5.69
N LEU A 162 26.21 8.46 -6.52
CA LEU A 162 26.68 8.43 -7.90
C LEU A 162 26.03 9.54 -8.75
N SER A 163 24.77 9.89 -8.48
CA SER A 163 24.07 11.03 -9.10
C SER A 163 24.81 12.36 -8.89
N LYS A 164 25.27 12.60 -7.66
CA LYS A 164 26.00 13.84 -7.30
C LYS A 164 27.39 13.89 -7.90
N PHE A 165 28.02 12.72 -8.06
CA PHE A 165 29.30 12.62 -8.76
C PHE A 165 29.14 12.81 -10.28
N GLN A 166 28.02 12.37 -10.87
CA GLN A 166 27.68 12.62 -12.26
C GLN A 166 27.45 14.12 -12.53
N GLU A 167 26.65 14.82 -11.72
CA GLU A 167 26.49 16.29 -11.80
C GLU A 167 27.84 17.01 -11.87
N VAL A 168 28.72 16.76 -10.89
CA VAL A 168 30.04 17.40 -10.80
C VAL A 168 30.96 17.02 -11.98
N LEU A 169 30.81 15.83 -12.57
CA LEU A 169 31.57 15.41 -13.76
C LEU A 169 31.04 15.97 -15.08
N GLU A 170 29.75 16.29 -15.17
CA GLU A 170 29.14 16.89 -16.37
C GLU A 170 29.37 18.41 -16.40
N ASP A 171 29.30 19.09 -15.26
CA ASP A 171 29.70 20.51 -15.11
C ASP A 171 31.20 20.76 -15.41
N SER A 172 32.07 19.81 -15.05
CA SER A 172 33.55 19.96 -15.17
C SER A 172 34.12 19.68 -16.57
N THR A 173 33.54 20.34 -17.57
CA THR A 173 34.06 20.49 -18.95
C THR A 173 34.25 19.21 -19.75
N GLY A 174 33.14 18.57 -20.15
CA GLY A 174 33.05 17.84 -21.43
C GLY A 174 34.01 16.67 -21.68
N ARG A 175 34.61 16.08 -20.63
CA ARG A 175 35.62 15.03 -20.77
C ARG A 175 35.03 13.70 -21.24
N ARG A 176 35.29 13.33 -22.50
CA ARG A 176 34.95 12.00 -23.05
C ARG A 176 35.59 10.87 -22.23
N SER A 177 36.83 11.05 -21.76
CA SER A 177 37.56 10.07 -20.96
C SER A 177 37.61 10.42 -19.47
N LEU A 178 37.16 9.50 -18.62
CA LEU A 178 37.41 9.50 -17.16
C LEU A 178 38.89 9.16 -16.89
N SER A 179 39.49 9.77 -15.87
CA SER A 179 40.82 9.37 -15.38
C SER A 179 40.76 8.09 -14.53
N ALA A 180 41.93 7.50 -14.24
CA ALA A 180 42.02 6.36 -13.32
C ALA A 180 41.50 6.68 -11.90
N MET A 181 41.60 7.93 -11.47
CA MET A 181 41.08 8.39 -10.19
C MET A 181 39.55 8.49 -10.21
N ASP A 182 38.99 9.06 -11.29
CA ASP A 182 37.54 9.19 -11.47
C ASP A 182 36.88 7.81 -11.56
N MET A 183 37.48 6.86 -12.30
CA MET A 183 36.98 5.47 -12.36
C MET A 183 37.03 4.78 -11.00
N SER A 184 38.06 5.03 -10.19
CA SER A 184 38.18 4.47 -8.84
C SER A 184 37.12 5.04 -7.88
N TYR A 185 36.84 6.35 -7.98
CA TYR A 185 35.81 7.01 -7.19
C TYR A 185 34.40 6.61 -7.64
N TRP A 186 34.17 6.48 -8.95
CA TRP A 186 32.92 5.96 -9.53
C TRP A 186 32.58 4.57 -8.97
N ALA A 187 33.55 3.64 -8.96
CA ALA A 187 33.37 2.31 -8.39
C ALA A 187 33.03 2.36 -6.89
N LEU A 188 33.63 3.28 -6.13
CA LEU A 188 33.31 3.49 -4.71
C LEU A 188 31.86 3.96 -4.52
N GLU A 189 31.43 5.04 -5.20
CA GLU A 189 30.05 5.54 -5.04
C GLU A 189 29.00 4.59 -5.63
N GLN A 190 29.32 3.86 -6.70
CA GLN A 190 28.49 2.79 -7.23
C GLN A 190 28.31 1.66 -6.21
N SER A 191 29.38 1.23 -5.52
CA SER A 191 29.28 0.20 -4.46
C SER A 191 28.46 0.69 -3.25
N ARG A 192 28.54 1.99 -2.92
CA ARG A 192 27.75 2.61 -1.85
C ARG A 192 26.27 2.68 -2.20
N ASP A 193 25.93 3.05 -3.42
CA ASP A 193 24.54 3.10 -3.90
C ASP A 193 23.94 1.69 -3.96
N LEU A 194 24.65 0.71 -4.50
CA LEU A 194 24.25 -0.71 -4.47
C LEU A 194 24.06 -1.23 -3.03
N SER A 195 24.91 -0.82 -2.08
CA SER A 195 24.75 -1.17 -0.66
C SER A 195 23.49 -0.55 -0.04
N ARG A 196 23.12 0.69 -0.41
CA ARG A 196 21.87 1.32 0.03
C ARG A 196 20.65 0.61 -0.58
N ILE A 197 20.69 0.28 -1.87
CA ILE A 197 19.63 -0.49 -2.55
C ILE A 197 19.43 -1.85 -1.87
N ASN A 198 20.51 -2.59 -1.59
CA ASN A 198 20.42 -3.90 -0.92
C ASN A 198 19.85 -3.78 0.52
N LYS A 199 20.27 -2.77 1.28
CA LYS A 199 19.71 -2.50 2.62
C LYS A 199 18.21 -2.17 2.55
N HIS A 200 17.80 -1.31 1.61
CA HIS A 200 16.40 -0.96 1.41
C HIS A 200 15.55 -2.18 0.99
N LEU A 201 16.06 -3.01 0.08
CA LEU A 201 15.41 -4.26 -0.32
C LEU A 201 15.23 -5.23 0.87
N GLN A 202 16.25 -5.34 1.74
CA GLN A 202 16.16 -6.14 2.96
C GLN A 202 15.13 -5.57 3.96
N GLU A 203 15.06 -4.25 4.11
CA GLU A 203 14.06 -3.56 4.93
C GLU A 203 12.63 -3.73 4.38
N LEU A 204 12.44 -3.69 3.06
CA LEU A 204 11.16 -3.98 2.40
C LEU A 204 10.73 -5.44 2.61
N LEU A 205 11.64 -6.40 2.39
CA LEU A 205 11.36 -7.82 2.64
C LEU A 205 10.98 -8.08 4.11
N GLN A 206 11.65 -7.40 5.05
CA GLN A 206 11.36 -7.51 6.48
C GLN A 206 10.00 -6.91 6.87
N GLN A 207 9.45 -5.96 6.11
CA GLN A 207 8.10 -5.40 6.26
C GLN A 207 7.03 -6.24 5.55
N VAL A 208 7.33 -6.80 4.38
CA VAL A 208 6.39 -7.63 3.60
C VAL A 208 6.09 -8.97 4.28
N ASN A 209 7.06 -9.54 5.01
CA ASN A 209 6.88 -10.82 5.71
C ASN A 209 5.80 -10.83 6.81
N PRO A 210 5.76 -9.88 7.78
CA PRO A 210 4.66 -9.82 8.76
C PRO A 210 3.30 -9.55 8.10
N VAL A 211 3.22 -8.66 7.11
CA VAL A 211 1.96 -8.39 6.37
C VAL A 211 1.43 -9.65 5.67
N LYS A 212 2.31 -10.50 5.12
CA LYS A 212 1.92 -11.82 4.58
C LYS A 212 1.38 -12.76 5.68
N ALA A 213 2.00 -12.78 6.86
CA ALA A 213 1.56 -13.62 7.97
C ALA A 213 0.20 -13.16 8.54
N GLU A 214 0.00 -11.85 8.70
CA GLU A 214 -1.28 -11.25 9.09
C GLU A 214 -2.37 -11.55 8.06
N LEU A 215 -2.06 -11.48 6.75
CA LEU A 215 -3.00 -11.80 5.67
C LEU A 215 -3.43 -13.27 5.70
N GLU A 216 -2.53 -14.21 6.00
CA GLU A 216 -2.88 -15.63 6.19
C GLU A 216 -3.71 -15.86 7.47
N GLU A 217 -3.44 -15.13 8.55
CA GLU A 217 -4.24 -15.24 9.77
C GLU A 217 -5.66 -14.68 9.58
N MET A 218 -5.80 -13.52 8.92
CA MET A 218 -7.09 -12.96 8.53
C MET A 218 -7.85 -13.88 7.54
N ARG A 219 -7.15 -14.65 6.70
CA ARG A 219 -7.76 -15.69 5.85
C ARG A 219 -8.36 -16.83 6.69
N LYS A 220 -7.63 -17.34 7.69
CA LYS A 220 -8.15 -18.37 8.62
C LYS A 220 -9.36 -17.86 9.40
N GLN A 221 -9.27 -16.66 9.97
CA GLN A 221 -10.37 -16.05 10.73
C GLN A 221 -11.63 -15.85 9.86
N LYS A 222 -11.46 -15.43 8.60
CA LYS A 222 -12.57 -15.34 7.64
C LYS A 222 -13.21 -16.70 7.36
N GLU A 223 -12.41 -17.75 7.21
CA GLU A 223 -12.91 -19.11 6.95
C GLU A 223 -13.59 -19.72 8.18
N GLU A 224 -13.08 -19.46 9.38
CA GLU A 224 -13.71 -19.84 10.64
C GLU A 224 -15.06 -19.13 10.84
N LEU A 225 -15.13 -17.82 10.59
CA LEU A 225 -16.38 -17.06 10.62
C LEU A 225 -17.38 -17.54 9.55
N ARG A 226 -16.93 -17.95 8.36
CA ARG A 226 -17.81 -18.59 7.36
C ARG A 226 -18.43 -19.87 7.89
N LYS A 227 -17.64 -20.75 8.51
CA LYS A 227 -18.13 -21.99 9.10
C LYS A 227 -19.13 -21.72 10.22
N GLN A 228 -18.86 -20.76 11.10
CA GLN A 228 -19.79 -20.39 12.17
C GLN A 228 -21.12 -19.86 11.64
N VAL A 229 -21.11 -19.06 10.56
CA VAL A 229 -22.34 -18.60 9.88
C VAL A 229 -23.11 -19.75 9.23
N GLU A 230 -22.41 -20.70 8.61
CA GLU A 230 -23.02 -21.91 8.03
C GLU A 230 -23.64 -22.79 9.12
N ASP A 231 -22.90 -23.09 10.18
CA ASP A 231 -23.35 -23.83 11.37
C ASP A 231 -24.61 -23.22 11.99
N ILE A 232 -24.65 -21.90 12.15
CA ILE A 232 -25.81 -21.17 12.68
C ILE A 232 -26.98 -21.24 11.71
N SER A 233 -26.73 -21.13 10.40
CA SER A 233 -27.77 -21.21 9.36
C SER A 233 -28.41 -22.60 9.31
N GLN A 234 -27.61 -23.67 9.43
CA GLN A 234 -28.10 -25.06 9.48
C GLN A 234 -28.92 -25.32 10.77
N LYS A 235 -28.44 -24.84 11.92
CA LYS A 235 -29.17 -24.96 13.21
C LYS A 235 -30.51 -24.21 13.15
N LEU A 236 -30.52 -22.99 12.63
CA LEU A 236 -31.72 -22.17 12.43
C LEU A 236 -32.71 -22.84 11.45
N GLN A 237 -32.22 -23.51 10.41
CA GLN A 237 -33.07 -24.24 9.47
C GLN A 237 -33.70 -25.49 10.11
N ALA A 238 -32.92 -26.29 10.84
CA ALA A 238 -33.42 -27.43 11.59
C ALA A 238 -34.45 -27.03 12.68
N GLU A 239 -34.26 -25.88 13.34
CA GLU A 239 -35.23 -25.34 14.29
C GLU A 239 -36.53 -24.91 13.59
N LYS A 240 -36.47 -24.23 12.45
CA LYS A 240 -37.65 -23.88 11.64
C LYS A 240 -38.45 -25.12 11.25
N GLU A 241 -37.79 -26.14 10.70
CA GLU A 241 -38.42 -27.40 10.30
C GLU A 241 -39.06 -28.13 11.50
N THR A 242 -38.38 -28.13 12.65
CA THR A 242 -38.90 -28.66 13.91
C THR A 242 -40.15 -27.89 14.37
N ARG A 243 -40.12 -26.56 14.32
CA ARG A 243 -41.24 -25.67 14.69
C ARG A 243 -42.44 -25.83 13.77
N GLU A 244 -42.22 -25.92 12.46
CA GLU A 244 -43.29 -26.23 11.51
C GLU A 244 -43.89 -27.62 11.78
N GLN A 245 -43.06 -28.63 12.06
CA GLN A 245 -43.54 -29.98 12.31
C GLN A 245 -44.31 -30.09 13.65
N GLN A 246 -43.91 -29.33 14.67
CA GLN A 246 -44.71 -29.14 15.89
C GLN A 246 -46.04 -28.45 15.58
N GLN A 247 -46.04 -27.38 14.78
CA GLN A 247 -47.26 -26.67 14.39
C GLN A 247 -48.22 -27.55 13.57
N ARG A 248 -47.70 -28.38 12.66
CA ARG A 248 -48.46 -29.39 11.89
C ARG A 248 -49.12 -30.40 12.83
N LYS A 249 -48.36 -30.98 13.77
CA LYS A 249 -48.86 -31.93 14.79
C LYS A 249 -49.92 -31.29 15.70
N ALA A 250 -49.70 -30.08 16.19
CA ALA A 250 -50.65 -29.35 17.03
C ALA A 250 -51.97 -29.06 16.27
N LYS A 251 -51.88 -28.63 15.01
CA LYS A 251 -53.05 -28.39 14.14
C LYS A 251 -53.83 -29.68 13.81
N GLN A 252 -53.16 -30.83 13.75
CA GLN A 252 -53.81 -32.14 13.61
C GLN A 252 -54.49 -32.57 14.92
N SER A 253 -53.81 -32.42 16.07
CA SER A 253 -54.35 -32.74 17.40
C SER A 253 -55.61 -31.92 17.73
N LEU A 254 -55.57 -30.60 17.48
CA LEU A 254 -56.73 -29.71 17.66
C LEU A 254 -57.92 -30.13 16.77
N LYS A 255 -57.68 -30.53 15.51
CA LYS A 255 -58.74 -31.05 14.64
C LYS A 255 -59.35 -32.35 15.17
N ALA A 256 -58.54 -33.27 15.70
CA ALA A 256 -59.03 -34.50 16.30
C ALA A 256 -59.87 -34.21 17.56
N LYS A 257 -59.37 -33.40 18.48
CA LYS A 257 -60.09 -33.02 19.71
C LYS A 257 -61.37 -32.25 19.43
N HIS A 258 -61.40 -31.39 18.41
CA HIS A 258 -62.63 -30.73 17.98
C HIS A 258 -63.67 -31.71 17.44
N LYS A 259 -63.27 -32.73 16.67
CA LYS A 259 -64.17 -33.81 16.21
C LYS A 259 -64.71 -34.63 17.39
N GLU A 260 -63.86 -35.06 18.31
CA GLU A 260 -64.27 -35.76 19.54
C GLU A 260 -65.28 -34.94 20.37
N HIS A 261 -65.04 -33.62 20.50
CA HIS A 261 -65.94 -32.71 21.20
C HIS A 261 -67.30 -32.59 20.52
N LEU A 262 -67.35 -32.44 19.18
CA LEU A 262 -68.62 -32.40 18.44
C LEU A 262 -69.43 -33.70 18.62
N GLU A 263 -68.76 -34.85 18.59
CA GLU A 263 -69.40 -36.15 18.86
C GLU A 263 -69.88 -36.27 20.32
N ALA A 264 -69.17 -35.68 21.29
CA ALA A 264 -69.58 -35.67 22.68
C ALA A 264 -70.80 -34.76 22.93
N VAL A 265 -70.85 -33.58 22.30
CA VAL A 265 -72.01 -32.68 22.37
C VAL A 265 -73.26 -33.35 21.79
N ALA A 266 -73.15 -33.97 20.61
CA ALA A 266 -74.29 -34.67 19.99
C ALA A 266 -74.87 -35.80 20.87
N ARG A 267 -74.00 -36.51 21.62
CA ARG A 267 -74.45 -37.51 22.62
C ARG A 267 -75.20 -36.86 23.78
N LEU A 268 -74.65 -35.78 24.36
CA LEU A 268 -75.32 -35.06 25.46
C LEU A 268 -76.65 -34.42 25.05
N GLU A 269 -76.79 -33.98 23.80
CA GLU A 269 -78.05 -33.47 23.25
C GLU A 269 -79.11 -34.59 23.11
N GLN A 270 -78.70 -35.80 22.73
CA GLN A 270 -79.56 -36.98 22.73
C GLN A 270 -79.98 -37.37 24.16
N ASP A 271 -79.02 -37.54 25.07
CA ASP A 271 -79.25 -37.93 26.48
C ASP A 271 -80.20 -36.94 27.19
N LYS A 272 -80.01 -35.64 26.94
CA LYS A 272 -80.92 -34.58 27.44
C LYS A 272 -82.35 -34.78 26.94
N GLY A 273 -82.53 -35.15 25.67
CA GLY A 273 -83.84 -35.45 25.11
C GLY A 273 -84.51 -36.66 25.76
N ASP A 274 -83.75 -37.70 26.09
CA ASP A 274 -84.26 -38.87 26.83
C ASP A 274 -84.64 -38.55 28.28
N LEU A 275 -83.84 -37.74 28.98
CA LEU A 275 -84.16 -37.26 30.34
C LEU A 275 -85.40 -36.36 30.37
N GLN A 276 -85.61 -35.52 29.35
CA GLN A 276 -86.83 -34.72 29.22
C GLN A 276 -88.07 -35.63 29.05
N ARG A 277 -88.02 -36.63 28.16
CA ARG A 277 -89.08 -37.65 28.02
C ARG A 277 -89.37 -38.39 29.32
N GLY A 278 -88.33 -38.74 30.09
CA GLY A 278 -88.48 -39.41 31.39
C GLY A 278 -89.09 -38.54 32.48
N THR A 279 -88.92 -37.21 32.41
CA THR A 279 -89.43 -36.26 33.41
C THR A 279 -90.93 -36.00 33.25
N GLU A 280 -91.45 -36.06 32.01
CA GLU A 280 -92.88 -35.88 31.72
C GLU A 280 -93.76 -37.06 32.21
N LEU A 281 -93.15 -38.21 32.57
CA LEU A 281 -93.84 -39.44 32.96
C LEU A 281 -94.12 -39.58 34.47
N LEU A 282 -93.62 -38.69 35.33
CA LEU A 282 -93.71 -38.83 36.79
C LEU A 282 -94.20 -37.54 37.48
N GLY A 283 -95.52 -37.43 37.65
CA GLY A 283 -96.16 -36.33 38.39
C GLY A 283 -97.38 -36.79 39.20
N HIS A 284 -97.63 -36.09 40.33
CA HIS A 284 -98.70 -36.34 41.32
C HIS A 284 -98.50 -37.62 42.19
N SER A 285 -99.00 -37.71 43.43
CA SER A 285 -99.81 -36.77 44.24
C SER A 285 -99.56 -36.96 45.76
N PRO A 286 -99.89 -35.99 46.64
CA PRO A 286 -99.68 -36.09 48.09
C PRO A 286 -100.97 -36.37 48.90
N CYS A 287 -100.84 -36.91 50.13
CA CYS A 287 -101.71 -36.59 51.28
C CYS A 287 -101.12 -37.10 52.62
N VAL A 288 -101.67 -36.65 53.75
CA VAL A 288 -101.28 -37.00 55.14
C VAL A 288 -102.53 -37.17 56.00
N SER A 289 -102.52 -38.08 56.99
CA SER A 289 -103.61 -38.25 57.99
C SER A 289 -103.08 -38.63 59.38
N PRO A 290 -103.82 -38.39 60.49
CA PRO A 290 -103.18 -38.18 61.80
C PRO A 290 -103.43 -39.27 62.85
N GLU A 291 -102.44 -40.14 63.06
CA GLU A 291 -102.18 -40.83 64.36
C GLU A 291 -100.80 -40.39 64.93
N LEU A 292 -100.43 -39.14 64.59
CA LEU A 292 -99.07 -38.74 64.25
C LEU A 292 -98.46 -37.80 65.31
N THR A 293 -98.40 -38.23 66.58
CA THR A 293 -97.86 -37.40 67.68
C THR A 293 -97.02 -38.13 68.73
N LYS A 294 -97.26 -39.42 69.00
CA LYS A 294 -96.51 -40.17 70.03
C LYS A 294 -95.49 -41.16 69.47
N THR A 295 -95.80 -41.81 68.34
CA THR A 295 -94.79 -42.25 67.37
C THR A 295 -94.01 -41.02 66.89
N THR A 296 -94.76 -39.99 66.50
CA THR A 296 -94.42 -38.56 66.35
C THR A 296 -93.02 -38.18 66.86
N LEU A 297 -92.97 -37.86 68.15
CA LEU A 297 -91.78 -37.43 68.90
C LEU A 297 -90.59 -38.42 68.90
N LEU A 298 -90.82 -39.74 68.74
CA LEU A 298 -89.75 -40.75 68.66
C LEU A 298 -89.21 -40.90 67.23
N GLU A 299 -90.08 -40.74 66.23
CA GLU A 299 -89.71 -40.62 64.82
C GLU A 299 -88.94 -39.30 64.59
N GLU A 300 -89.39 -38.19 65.20
CA GLU A 300 -88.72 -36.89 65.23
C GLU A 300 -87.37 -36.96 65.92
N LEU A 301 -87.24 -37.64 67.06
CA LEU A 301 -85.93 -37.80 67.73
C LEU A 301 -84.95 -38.63 66.88
N ARG A 302 -85.43 -39.66 66.19
CA ARG A 302 -84.60 -40.46 65.27
C ARG A 302 -84.22 -39.67 64.00
N THR A 303 -85.18 -39.01 63.37
CA THR A 303 -84.95 -38.22 62.15
C THR A 303 -84.11 -36.97 62.44
N THR A 304 -84.21 -36.35 63.60
CA THR A 304 -83.28 -35.27 64.01
C THR A 304 -81.88 -35.79 64.29
N MET A 305 -81.68 -36.97 64.89
CA MET A 305 -80.34 -37.57 64.99
C MET A 305 -79.75 -37.95 63.62
N VAL A 306 -80.57 -38.43 62.69
CA VAL A 306 -80.14 -38.71 61.30
C VAL A 306 -79.85 -37.41 60.53
N ALA A 307 -80.63 -36.35 60.74
CA ALA A 307 -80.36 -35.04 60.16
C ALA A 307 -79.08 -34.43 60.75
N GLN A 308 -78.82 -34.59 62.05
CA GLN A 308 -77.57 -34.14 62.68
C GLN A 308 -76.34 -34.87 62.12
N SER A 309 -76.40 -36.18 61.90
CA SER A 309 -75.27 -36.91 61.29
C SER A 309 -75.07 -36.54 59.82
N GLN A 310 -76.14 -36.30 59.06
CA GLN A 310 -76.07 -35.77 57.69
C GLN A 310 -75.50 -34.35 57.64
N VAL A 311 -75.90 -33.46 58.56
CA VAL A 311 -75.33 -32.11 58.70
C VAL A 311 -73.83 -32.18 59.01
N LEU A 312 -73.40 -33.01 59.96
CA LEU A 312 -71.98 -33.20 60.26
C LEU A 312 -71.17 -33.80 59.09
N GLU A 313 -71.81 -34.55 58.18
CA GLU A 313 -71.17 -35.04 56.95
C GLU A 313 -71.10 -33.94 55.87
N LEU A 314 -72.16 -33.12 55.75
CA LEU A 314 -72.20 -31.96 54.86
C LEU A 314 -71.21 -30.88 55.28
N GLU A 315 -71.07 -30.60 56.58
CA GLU A 315 -70.06 -29.68 57.12
C GLU A 315 -68.64 -30.12 56.77
N LYS A 316 -68.32 -31.42 56.91
CA LYS A 316 -67.02 -31.97 56.48
C LYS A 316 -66.80 -31.83 54.97
N LYS A 317 -67.84 -32.05 54.16
CA LYS A 317 -67.78 -31.84 52.70
C LYS A 317 -67.57 -30.37 52.36
N VAL A 318 -68.25 -29.44 53.05
CA VAL A 318 -68.08 -28.00 52.87
C VAL A 318 -66.67 -27.55 53.28
N GLN A 319 -66.11 -28.05 54.38
CA GLN A 319 -64.73 -27.78 54.78
C GLN A 319 -63.72 -28.29 53.75
N MET A 320 -63.87 -29.52 53.25
CA MET A 320 -63.05 -30.06 52.15
C MET A 320 -63.15 -29.22 50.87
N LEU A 321 -64.36 -28.86 50.43
CA LEU A 321 -64.58 -28.05 49.24
C LEU A 321 -64.05 -26.61 49.40
N THR A 322 -64.08 -26.07 50.63
CA THR A 322 -63.52 -24.75 50.94
C THR A 322 -62.00 -24.78 50.83
N GLY A 323 -61.34 -25.78 51.44
CA GLY A 323 -59.90 -25.97 51.30
C GLY A 323 -59.44 -26.19 49.85
N GLN A 324 -60.25 -26.91 49.05
CA GLN A 324 -60.01 -27.06 47.60
C GLN A 324 -60.22 -25.75 46.83
N ARG A 325 -61.19 -24.91 47.20
CA ARG A 325 -61.39 -23.58 46.61
C ARG A 325 -60.20 -22.67 46.92
N ASP A 326 -59.79 -22.62 48.19
CA ASP A 326 -58.69 -21.76 48.65
C ASP A 326 -57.34 -22.20 48.03
N SER A 327 -57.09 -23.50 47.82
CA SER A 327 -55.89 -23.97 47.11
C SER A 327 -55.92 -23.61 45.62
N LEU A 328 -57.08 -23.74 44.95
CA LEU A 328 -57.24 -23.35 43.55
C LEU A 328 -57.15 -21.83 43.36
N ASP A 329 -57.68 -21.03 44.29
CA ASP A 329 -57.52 -19.57 44.30
C ASP A 329 -56.05 -19.18 44.49
N GLN A 330 -55.30 -19.91 45.33
CA GLN A 330 -53.86 -19.70 45.49
C GLN A 330 -53.08 -20.05 44.21
N GLU A 331 -53.35 -21.20 43.58
CA GLU A 331 -52.74 -21.60 42.30
C GLU A 331 -53.09 -20.62 41.16
N LEU A 332 -54.33 -20.15 41.09
CA LEU A 332 -54.78 -19.14 40.14
C LEU A 332 -54.07 -17.79 40.37
N SER A 333 -53.89 -17.37 41.63
CA SER A 333 -53.14 -16.16 41.95
C SER A 333 -51.66 -16.28 41.54
N ALA A 334 -51.02 -17.42 41.83
CA ALA A 334 -49.63 -17.67 41.49
C ALA A 334 -49.41 -17.67 39.97
N THR A 335 -50.22 -18.43 39.22
CA THR A 335 -50.17 -18.49 37.76
C THR A 335 -50.49 -17.13 37.11
N SER A 336 -51.42 -16.35 37.68
CA SER A 336 -51.66 -14.96 37.24
C SER A 336 -50.42 -14.07 37.44
N THR A 337 -49.69 -14.19 38.55
CA THR A 337 -48.47 -13.38 38.74
C THR A 337 -47.32 -13.78 37.81
N GLU A 338 -47.18 -15.07 37.44
CA GLU A 338 -46.22 -15.48 36.41
C GLU A 338 -46.62 -14.99 35.02
N LEU A 339 -47.92 -14.98 34.70
CA LEU A 339 -48.41 -14.43 33.42
C LEU A 339 -48.09 -12.92 33.28
N GLU A 340 -48.26 -12.12 34.34
CA GLU A 340 -47.86 -10.70 34.29
C GLU A 340 -46.33 -10.51 34.20
N LYS A 341 -45.53 -11.39 34.82
CA LYS A 341 -44.06 -11.37 34.65
C LYS A 341 -43.66 -11.68 33.20
N GLU A 342 -44.30 -12.66 32.56
CA GLU A 342 -44.02 -12.99 31.15
C GLU A 342 -44.50 -11.90 30.19
N LYS A 343 -45.65 -11.26 30.42
CA LYS A 343 -46.06 -10.06 29.66
C LYS A 343 -45.01 -8.96 29.72
N ALA A 344 -44.56 -8.59 30.93
CA ALA A 344 -43.52 -7.57 31.11
C ALA A 344 -42.16 -7.95 30.48
N ARG A 345 -41.83 -9.25 30.45
CA ARG A 345 -40.65 -9.77 29.72
C ARG A 345 -40.82 -9.59 28.21
N VAL A 346 -41.97 -9.94 27.64
CA VAL A 346 -42.28 -9.78 26.21
C VAL A 346 -42.26 -8.30 25.81
N GLU A 347 -42.89 -7.41 26.58
CA GLU A 347 -42.87 -5.96 26.33
C GLU A 347 -41.45 -5.39 26.34
N SER A 348 -40.62 -5.81 27.29
CA SER A 348 -39.21 -5.42 27.38
C SER A 348 -38.39 -5.88 26.16
N VAL A 349 -38.64 -7.10 25.66
CA VAL A 349 -38.00 -7.62 24.44
C VAL A 349 -38.46 -6.86 23.19
N LEU A 350 -39.74 -6.53 23.06
CA LEU A 350 -40.27 -5.74 21.94
C LEU A 350 -39.63 -4.34 21.89
N LEU A 351 -39.57 -3.63 23.03
CA LEU A 351 -38.92 -2.31 23.11
C LEU A 351 -37.41 -2.39 22.80
N HIS A 352 -36.75 -3.50 23.15
CA HIS A 352 -35.36 -3.74 22.76
C HIS A 352 -35.22 -3.96 21.25
N GLU A 353 -36.11 -4.74 20.63
CA GLU A 353 -36.13 -4.98 19.19
C GLU A 353 -36.38 -3.69 18.41
N GLU A 354 -37.37 -2.89 18.79
CA GLU A 354 -37.63 -1.55 18.20
C GLU A 354 -36.39 -0.64 18.29
N SER A 355 -35.69 -0.65 19.44
CA SER A 355 -34.44 0.09 19.63
C SER A 355 -33.33 -0.41 18.71
N LEU A 356 -33.25 -1.72 18.45
CA LEU A 356 -32.29 -2.32 17.54
C LEU A 356 -32.61 -2.00 16.07
N GLN A 357 -33.87 -2.14 15.66
CA GLN A 357 -34.38 -1.76 14.34
C GLN A 357 -34.20 -0.25 14.05
N ALA A 358 -34.33 0.61 15.08
CA ALA A 358 -34.03 2.03 14.96
C ALA A 358 -32.54 2.28 14.71
N LYS A 359 -31.64 1.61 15.46
CA LYS A 359 -30.19 1.69 15.25
C LYS A 359 -29.77 1.16 13.87
N GLN A 360 -30.34 0.05 13.43
CA GLN A 360 -30.11 -0.51 12.08
C GLN A 360 -30.48 0.49 10.98
N ARG A 361 -31.66 1.13 11.08
CA ARG A 361 -32.08 2.19 10.12
C ARG A 361 -31.12 3.38 10.09
N VAL A 362 -30.62 3.83 11.24
CA VAL A 362 -29.64 4.93 11.32
C VAL A 362 -28.28 4.52 10.75
N LEU A 363 -27.85 3.27 10.96
CA LEU A 363 -26.61 2.75 10.39
C LEU A 363 -26.68 2.61 8.86
N LEU A 364 -27.81 2.15 8.31
CA LEU A 364 -28.04 2.12 6.85
C LEU A 364 -27.98 3.53 6.26
N GLN A 365 -28.69 4.50 6.85
CA GLN A 365 -28.64 5.91 6.44
C GLN A 365 -27.24 6.56 6.56
N HIS A 366 -26.33 5.98 7.34
CA HIS A 366 -24.94 6.42 7.43
C HIS A 366 -24.07 5.78 6.35
N LEU A 367 -24.31 4.51 6.00
CA LEU A 367 -23.69 3.86 4.85
C LEU A 367 -24.11 4.54 3.54
N ASP A 368 -25.41 4.81 3.35
CA ASP A 368 -25.94 5.51 2.17
C ASP A 368 -25.24 6.88 1.94
N ARG A 369 -24.90 7.59 3.02
CA ARG A 369 -24.15 8.86 2.96
C ARG A 369 -22.68 8.67 2.62
N LEU A 370 -22.02 7.65 3.20
CA LEU A 370 -20.61 7.35 2.91
C LEU A 370 -20.43 6.84 1.47
N ASP A 371 -21.43 6.14 0.92
CA ASP A 371 -21.49 5.76 -0.48
C ASP A 371 -21.64 6.98 -1.40
N GLN A 372 -22.50 7.95 -1.04
CA GLN A 372 -22.63 9.23 -1.74
C GLN A 372 -21.34 10.08 -1.67
N GLU A 373 -20.74 10.21 -0.48
CA GLU A 373 -19.45 10.92 -0.30
C GLU A 373 -18.33 10.27 -1.12
N ARG A 374 -18.27 8.93 -1.20
CA ARG A 374 -17.34 8.22 -2.09
C ARG A 374 -17.59 8.58 -3.55
N GLU A 375 -18.82 8.52 -4.02
CA GLU A 375 -19.17 8.77 -5.42
C GLU A 375 -18.89 10.23 -5.83
N GLU A 376 -19.17 11.20 -4.97
CA GLU A 376 -18.74 12.59 -5.17
C GLU A 376 -17.21 12.72 -5.24
N LEU A 377 -16.47 12.06 -4.36
CA LEU A 377 -15.00 12.10 -4.36
C LEU A 377 -14.41 11.41 -5.60
N GLN A 378 -15.04 10.34 -6.10
CA GLN A 378 -14.65 9.65 -7.33
C GLN A 378 -14.91 10.53 -8.57
N ALA A 379 -16.04 11.23 -8.63
CA ALA A 379 -16.34 12.18 -9.71
C ALA A 379 -15.32 13.33 -9.74
N ARG A 380 -15.07 13.98 -8.59
CA ARG A 380 -14.10 15.07 -8.47
C ARG A 380 -12.66 14.62 -8.75
N LEU A 381 -12.32 13.37 -8.46
CA LEU A 381 -11.03 12.79 -8.86
C LEU A 381 -10.94 12.68 -10.39
N GLY A 382 -11.98 12.15 -11.06
CA GLY A 382 -12.04 12.08 -12.52
C GLY A 382 -11.86 13.45 -13.18
N GLU A 383 -12.62 14.46 -12.74
CA GLU A 383 -12.48 15.84 -13.21
C GLU A 383 -11.05 16.39 -13.04
N ALA A 384 -10.40 16.11 -11.91
CA ALA A 384 -9.03 16.53 -11.63
C ALA A 384 -7.98 15.77 -12.48
N GLU A 385 -8.21 14.48 -12.78
CA GLU A 385 -7.32 13.69 -13.63
C GLU A 385 -7.46 14.07 -15.12
N GLU A 386 -8.67 14.37 -15.59
CA GLU A 386 -8.93 14.92 -16.92
C GLU A 386 -8.30 16.32 -17.07
N GLY A 387 -8.50 17.22 -16.11
CA GLY A 387 -7.87 18.54 -16.10
C GLY A 387 -6.33 18.47 -16.07
N ARG A 388 -5.76 17.52 -15.31
CA ARG A 388 -4.32 17.24 -15.32
C ARG A 388 -3.83 16.73 -16.69
N ALA A 389 -4.60 15.87 -17.36
CA ALA A 389 -4.25 15.37 -18.69
C ALA A 389 -4.25 16.51 -19.74
N GLN A 390 -5.28 17.37 -19.74
CA GLN A 390 -5.36 18.54 -20.62
C GLN A 390 -4.19 19.51 -20.42
N LEU A 391 -3.80 19.78 -19.17
CA LEU A 391 -2.64 20.63 -18.86
C LEU A 391 -1.30 19.99 -19.26
N ALA A 392 -1.17 18.66 -19.15
CA ALA A 392 0.01 17.95 -19.61
C ALA A 392 0.14 18.01 -21.15
N GLU A 393 -0.96 17.83 -21.89
CA GLU A 393 -0.97 17.95 -23.35
C GLU A 393 -0.62 19.39 -23.80
N GLN A 394 -1.18 20.42 -23.16
CA GLN A 394 -0.83 21.82 -23.43
C GLN A 394 0.66 22.12 -23.16
N LEU A 395 1.24 21.53 -22.12
CA LEU A 395 2.66 21.67 -21.81
C LEU A 395 3.55 20.98 -22.86
N GLU A 396 3.20 19.76 -23.29
CA GLU A 396 3.91 19.06 -24.35
C GLU A 396 3.84 19.81 -25.69
N GLN A 397 2.64 20.28 -26.08
CA GLN A 397 2.47 21.12 -27.28
C GLN A 397 3.32 22.39 -27.22
N SER A 398 3.37 23.07 -26.08
CA SER A 398 4.19 24.28 -25.87
C SER A 398 5.71 23.98 -25.93
N GLN A 399 6.14 22.86 -25.34
CA GLN A 399 7.52 22.41 -25.39
C GLN A 399 7.94 22.00 -26.82
N GLU A 400 7.05 21.36 -27.58
CA GLU A 400 7.31 20.99 -28.97
C GLU A 400 7.36 22.21 -29.89
N GLN A 401 6.47 23.20 -29.70
CA GLN A 401 6.47 24.46 -30.45
C GLN A 401 7.74 25.29 -30.18
N SER A 402 8.11 25.49 -28.92
CA SER A 402 9.34 26.20 -28.55
C SER A 402 10.60 25.44 -29.01
N GLY A 403 10.61 24.11 -28.92
CA GLY A 403 11.66 23.27 -29.50
C GLY A 403 11.78 23.39 -31.03
N LYS A 404 10.66 23.47 -31.76
CA LYS A 404 10.64 23.76 -33.20
C LYS A 404 11.18 25.17 -33.51
N GLN A 405 10.82 26.17 -32.71
CA GLN A 405 11.29 27.55 -32.88
C GLN A 405 12.81 27.68 -32.64
N LEU A 406 13.35 27.05 -31.59
CA LEU A 406 14.80 27.01 -31.32
C LEU A 406 15.58 26.30 -32.44
N ARG A 407 15.07 25.17 -32.95
CA ARG A 407 15.66 24.48 -34.12
C ARG A 407 15.65 25.36 -35.37
N ALA A 408 14.56 26.10 -35.63
CA ALA A 408 14.48 27.03 -36.75
C ALA A 408 15.49 28.18 -36.63
N GLN A 409 15.64 28.77 -35.44
CA GLN A 409 16.65 29.81 -35.16
C GLN A 409 18.08 29.29 -35.36
N GLN A 410 18.41 28.09 -34.87
CA GLN A 410 19.74 27.50 -35.08
C GLN A 410 20.02 27.22 -36.56
N LEU A 411 19.04 26.71 -37.32
CA LEU A 411 19.18 26.50 -38.77
C LEU A 411 19.33 27.82 -39.52
N GLN A 412 18.64 28.88 -39.10
CA GLN A 412 18.79 30.23 -39.68
C GLN A 412 20.19 30.82 -39.41
N ALA A 413 20.71 30.67 -38.19
CA ALA A 413 22.06 31.07 -37.83
C ALA A 413 23.11 30.32 -38.66
N ASN A 414 23.05 28.98 -38.68
CA ASN A 414 23.94 28.12 -39.47
C ASN A 414 23.87 28.46 -40.98
N SER A 415 22.67 28.69 -41.53
CA SER A 415 22.47 29.10 -42.92
C SER A 415 23.09 30.46 -43.23
N SER A 416 23.09 31.38 -42.26
CA SER A 416 23.68 32.72 -42.42
C SER A 416 25.20 32.65 -42.41
N GLN A 417 25.79 31.91 -41.46
CA GLN A 417 27.23 31.66 -41.39
C GLN A 417 27.76 30.95 -42.65
N LEU A 418 27.04 29.93 -43.15
CA LEU A 418 27.42 29.23 -44.40
C LEU A 418 27.33 30.14 -45.63
N LYS A 419 26.37 31.08 -45.68
CA LYS A 419 26.30 32.09 -46.76
C LYS A 419 27.46 33.07 -46.70
N GLU A 420 27.86 33.49 -45.49
CA GLU A 420 29.01 34.36 -45.26
C GLU A 420 30.31 33.68 -45.69
N GLN A 421 30.59 32.47 -45.22
CA GLN A 421 31.74 31.66 -45.65
C GLN A 421 31.73 31.42 -47.17
N ALA A 422 30.59 31.08 -47.76
CA ALA A 422 30.47 30.93 -49.20
C ALA A 422 30.65 32.25 -49.97
N GLN A 423 30.44 33.42 -49.34
CA GLN A 423 30.74 34.71 -49.95
C GLN A 423 32.21 35.10 -49.78
N GLU A 424 32.82 34.81 -48.64
CA GLU A 424 34.26 34.96 -48.39
C GLU A 424 35.08 34.11 -49.37
N LEU A 425 34.74 32.82 -49.53
CA LEU A 425 35.40 31.93 -50.49
C LEU A 425 35.29 32.46 -51.93
N ARG A 426 34.10 32.90 -52.38
CA ARG A 426 33.92 33.52 -53.71
C ARG A 426 34.67 34.85 -53.86
N ASN A 427 34.86 35.61 -52.78
CA ASN A 427 35.70 36.81 -52.78
C ASN A 427 37.20 36.45 -52.86
N ARG A 428 37.63 35.39 -52.17
CA ARG A 428 39.00 34.85 -52.23
C ARG A 428 39.34 34.28 -53.60
N GLU A 429 38.46 33.46 -54.19
CA GLU A 429 38.61 32.97 -55.58
C GLU A 429 38.74 34.14 -56.56
N ARG A 430 37.83 35.12 -56.48
CA ARG A 430 37.90 36.34 -57.30
C ARG A 430 39.25 37.05 -57.15
N LEU A 431 39.75 37.21 -55.92
CA LEU A 431 41.01 37.89 -55.66
C LEU A 431 42.20 37.09 -56.22
N LEU A 432 42.22 35.76 -56.08
CA LEU A 432 43.26 34.88 -56.64
C LEU A 432 43.24 34.87 -58.19
N VAL A 433 42.06 35.01 -58.81
CA VAL A 433 41.94 35.15 -60.28
C VAL A 433 42.47 36.50 -60.77
N PHE A 434 42.27 37.60 -60.02
CA PHE A 434 42.87 38.90 -60.36
C PHE A 434 44.35 39.02 -60.01
N PHE A 435 44.83 38.27 -59.01
CA PHE A 435 46.21 38.30 -58.54
C PHE A 435 46.76 36.87 -58.34
N PRO A 436 47.10 36.15 -59.43
CA PRO A 436 47.65 34.78 -59.34
C PRO A 436 48.93 34.68 -58.52
N GLU A 437 49.73 35.75 -58.49
CA GLU A 437 50.94 35.93 -57.65
C GLU A 437 50.69 35.68 -56.15
N LEU A 438 49.45 35.87 -55.67
CA LEU A 438 49.06 35.64 -54.27
C LEU A 438 48.72 34.18 -53.96
N HIS A 439 48.67 33.31 -54.98
CA HIS A 439 48.53 31.87 -54.78
C HIS A 439 49.91 31.25 -54.49
N VAL A 440 50.21 31.05 -53.21
CA VAL A 440 51.34 30.22 -52.76
C VAL A 440 50.88 28.75 -52.73
N PRO A 441 51.35 27.87 -53.64
CA PRO A 441 51.01 26.45 -53.59
C PRO A 441 51.60 25.83 -52.32
N THR A 442 50.88 24.90 -51.68
CA THR A 442 51.36 24.21 -50.46
C THR A 442 52.73 23.55 -50.67
N GLU A 443 53.01 23.11 -51.90
CA GLU A 443 54.28 22.54 -52.40
C GLU A 443 55.51 23.48 -52.25
N THR A 444 55.29 24.76 -51.96
CA THR A 444 56.37 25.76 -51.73
C THR A 444 56.61 26.07 -50.25
N GLN A 445 55.83 25.47 -49.34
CA GLN A 445 56.00 25.62 -47.89
C GLN A 445 57.06 24.64 -47.37
N PHE A 446 58.33 25.01 -47.53
CA PHE A 446 59.44 24.29 -46.91
C PHE A 446 59.51 24.61 -45.41
N GLU A 447 59.12 23.66 -44.57
CA GLU A 447 59.45 23.67 -43.15
C GLU A 447 60.96 23.39 -42.99
N SER A 448 61.73 24.38 -42.54
CA SER A 448 63.17 24.19 -42.27
C SER A 448 63.36 23.47 -40.93
N SER A 449 64.09 22.36 -40.95
CA SER A 449 64.47 21.59 -39.76
C SER A 449 65.54 22.33 -38.92
N GLY A 450 66.13 23.40 -39.45
CA GLY A 450 67.19 24.17 -38.81
C GLY A 450 68.59 23.54 -38.94
N ASN A 451 68.67 22.34 -39.51
CA ASN A 451 69.93 21.70 -39.92
C ASN A 451 70.11 21.89 -41.43
N LEU A 452 70.95 22.87 -41.81
CA LEU A 452 71.17 23.26 -43.22
C LEU A 452 71.56 22.07 -44.13
N THR A 453 72.28 21.08 -43.61
CA THR A 453 72.73 19.91 -44.39
C THR A 453 71.56 18.98 -44.75
N GLU A 454 70.67 18.76 -43.79
CA GLU A 454 69.50 17.89 -43.89
C GLU A 454 68.38 18.58 -44.68
N ASP A 455 68.18 19.89 -44.48
CA ASP A 455 67.31 20.71 -45.32
C ASP A 455 67.77 20.71 -46.79
N MET A 456 69.09 20.80 -47.05
CA MET A 456 69.65 20.66 -48.40
C MET A 456 69.44 19.25 -48.98
N GLU A 457 69.65 18.18 -48.21
CA GLU A 457 69.45 16.82 -48.69
C GLU A 457 67.97 16.54 -49.01
N ASN A 458 67.05 16.95 -48.13
CA ASN A 458 65.61 16.88 -48.36
C ASN A 458 65.20 17.71 -49.59
N GLN A 459 65.75 18.92 -49.77
CA GLN A 459 65.50 19.75 -50.95
C GLN A 459 66.06 19.13 -52.23
N LEU A 460 67.20 18.44 -52.19
CA LEU A 460 67.75 17.70 -53.34
C LEU A 460 66.91 16.47 -53.68
N GLN A 461 66.45 15.71 -52.69
CA GLN A 461 65.53 14.58 -52.91
C GLN A 461 64.19 15.05 -53.53
N ALA A 462 63.59 16.12 -52.99
CA ALA A 462 62.39 16.73 -53.54
C ALA A 462 62.60 17.24 -54.99
N ASN A 463 63.77 17.81 -55.30
CA ASN A 463 64.12 18.20 -56.66
C ASN A 463 64.30 17.00 -57.60
N SER A 464 64.90 15.89 -57.16
CA SER A 464 64.99 14.65 -57.93
C SER A 464 63.61 14.09 -58.28
N ILE A 465 62.71 13.98 -57.28
CA ILE A 465 61.32 13.54 -57.49
C ILE A 465 60.60 14.48 -58.48
N ARG A 466 60.77 15.79 -58.33
CA ARG A 466 60.17 16.78 -59.25
C ARG A 466 60.74 16.66 -60.67
N MET A 467 62.02 16.38 -60.84
CA MET A 467 62.62 16.12 -62.15
C MET A 467 62.06 14.82 -62.76
N GLU A 468 61.97 13.74 -61.99
CA GLU A 468 61.40 12.46 -62.47
C GLU A 468 59.94 12.61 -62.91
N VAL A 469 59.11 13.33 -62.14
CA VAL A 469 57.72 13.66 -62.52
C VAL A 469 57.69 14.52 -63.79
N LEU A 470 58.50 15.57 -63.88
CA LEU A 470 58.58 16.41 -65.08
C LEU A 470 59.10 15.64 -66.31
N GLU A 471 59.99 14.67 -66.14
CA GLU A 471 60.44 13.79 -67.22
C GLU A 471 59.35 12.81 -67.64
N GLN A 472 58.59 12.25 -66.70
CA GLN A 472 57.43 11.40 -66.98
C GLN A 472 56.33 12.18 -67.72
N GLU A 473 56.03 13.42 -67.30
CA GLU A 473 55.10 14.30 -68.01
C GLU A 473 55.63 14.71 -69.38
N ASN A 474 56.91 15.05 -69.52
CA ASN A 474 57.53 15.32 -70.82
C ASN A 474 57.48 14.09 -71.74
N ALA A 475 57.68 12.88 -71.23
CA ALA A 475 57.54 11.64 -71.98
C ALA A 475 56.07 11.43 -72.43
N ARG A 476 55.10 11.67 -71.53
CA ARG A 476 53.66 11.62 -71.82
C ARG A 476 53.24 12.66 -72.87
N LEU A 477 53.75 13.89 -72.79
CA LEU A 477 53.51 14.97 -73.75
C LEU A 477 54.17 14.69 -75.10
N ARG A 478 55.40 14.16 -75.12
CA ARG A 478 56.06 13.68 -76.36
C ARG A 478 55.28 12.55 -77.01
N ALA A 479 54.75 11.60 -76.23
CA ALA A 479 53.90 10.52 -76.73
C ALA A 479 52.54 11.03 -77.24
N ALA A 480 51.95 12.04 -76.59
CA ALA A 480 50.74 12.70 -77.08
C ALA A 480 51.01 13.46 -78.40
N LEU A 481 52.07 14.25 -78.47
CA LEU A 481 52.51 14.93 -79.70
C LEU A 481 52.85 13.95 -80.84
N ALA A 482 53.43 12.79 -80.53
CA ALA A 482 53.65 11.74 -81.52
C ALA A 482 52.33 11.17 -82.06
N LYS A 483 51.34 10.92 -81.20
CA LYS A 483 49.99 10.51 -81.61
C LYS A 483 49.28 11.58 -82.46
N VAL A 484 49.37 12.86 -82.07
CA VAL A 484 48.82 13.98 -82.86
C VAL A 484 49.51 14.10 -84.22
N LYS A 485 50.85 14.01 -84.28
CA LYS A 485 51.59 14.02 -85.56
C LYS A 485 51.23 12.84 -86.45
N ALA A 486 51.07 11.64 -85.90
CA ALA A 486 50.62 10.47 -86.65
C ALA A 486 49.19 10.64 -87.20
N ALA A 487 48.26 11.14 -86.38
CA ALA A 487 46.88 11.41 -86.82
C ALA A 487 46.79 12.51 -87.90
N ALA A 488 47.67 13.52 -87.86
CA ALA A 488 47.81 14.52 -88.91
C ALA A 488 48.39 13.92 -90.20
N GLN A 489 49.44 13.10 -90.11
CA GLN A 489 50.03 12.40 -91.27
C GLN A 489 49.06 11.38 -91.90
N GLN A 490 48.11 10.85 -91.13
CA GLN A 490 47.04 9.97 -91.60
C GLN A 490 45.82 10.74 -92.14
N GLY A 491 45.83 12.08 -92.15
CA GLY A 491 44.72 12.91 -92.65
C GLY A 491 43.45 12.88 -91.79
N VAL A 492 43.55 12.40 -90.55
CA VAL A 492 42.41 12.29 -89.60
C VAL A 492 42.19 13.62 -88.86
N LEU A 493 43.23 14.45 -88.75
CA LEU A 493 43.12 15.85 -88.32
C LEU A 493 43.04 16.76 -89.55
N LYS A 494 42.04 17.64 -89.57
CA LYS A 494 41.88 18.75 -90.53
C LYS A 494 42.27 20.07 -89.88
#